data_AF-A0A1D7YQR1-F1
#
_entry.id   AF-A0A1D7YQR1-F1
#
_cell.length_a   1.000
_cell.length_b   1.000
_cell.length_c   1.000
_cell.angle_alpha   90.00
_cell.angle_beta   90.00
_cell.angle_gamma   90.00
#
_symmetry.space_group_name_H-M   'P 1'
#
loop_
_entity.id
_entity.type
_entity.pdbx_description
1 polymer ?
#
loop_
_entity_poly.entity_id
_entity_poly.type
_entity_poly.pdbx_seq_one_letter_code
_entity_poly.pdbx_strand_id
1 'polypeptide(L)'
;MKKELKDKIIEISSYLICLAIILAIGYFTGYLKGFTPSDFENAYYKITYDLSNTEIFKNQNIKFSKKNSRNNNSSRQSKYRINKIPEAVIRGVNSSGVWTNIFNSNKKTVFYIYDDNSISFDNSIKNYVNSENLSSKYNIVSYTPTSFGSVRLGDIGPSEICKNLQECNANRQKASDYTTLSEFLKQCGRTACIINPTESEYIRLNSRNIATSAIYSLQNW
;
A
#
# COMPACT_ATOMS: atom_id res chain seq x y z
N MET A 1 7.14 30.09 26.67
CA MET A 1 6.17 29.29 25.87
C MET A 1 5.75 29.90 24.53
N LYS A 2 5.21 31.13 24.42
CA LYS A 2 4.74 31.68 23.12
C LYS A 2 5.83 31.95 22.07
N LYS A 3 7.06 32.25 22.48
CA LYS A 3 8.20 32.52 21.58
C LYS A 3 8.75 31.22 20.95
N GLU A 4 9.08 30.22 21.77
CA GLU A 4 9.54 28.91 21.29
C GLU A 4 8.58 28.22 20.31
N LEU A 5 7.27 28.35 20.52
CA LEU A 5 6.29 27.75 19.62
C LEU A 5 6.26 28.46 18.25
N LYS A 6 6.45 29.79 18.23
CA LYS A 6 6.56 30.58 16.99
C LYS A 6 7.85 30.27 16.25
N ASP A 7 8.96 30.16 16.95
CA ASP A 7 10.26 29.89 16.35
C ASP A 7 10.30 28.48 15.73
N LYS A 8 9.72 27.47 16.41
CA LYS A 8 9.55 26.12 15.83
C LYS A 8 8.62 26.07 14.61
N ILE A 9 7.56 26.89 14.59
CA ILE A 9 6.65 26.97 13.42
C ILE A 9 7.38 27.61 12.23
N ILE A 10 8.19 28.64 12.46
CA ILE A 10 9.00 29.29 11.42
C ILE A 10 10.01 28.30 10.85
N GLU A 11 10.67 27.52 11.70
CA GLU A 11 11.63 26.50 11.28
C GLU A 11 10.97 25.37 10.46
N ILE A 12 9.79 24.89 10.87
CA ILE A 12 9.00 23.92 10.11
C ILE A 12 8.53 24.51 8.77
N SER A 13 8.12 25.78 8.74
CA SER A 13 7.69 26.44 7.50
C SER A 13 8.84 26.64 6.51
N SER A 14 10.03 27.01 6.98
CA SER A 14 11.23 27.11 6.16
C SER A 14 11.66 25.75 5.62
N TYR A 15 11.55 24.68 6.42
CA TYR A 15 11.81 23.32 5.95
C TYR A 15 10.84 22.91 4.84
N LEU A 16 9.53 23.18 5.01
CA LEU A 16 8.51 22.88 4.00
C LEU A 16 8.70 23.67 2.71
N ILE A 17 9.08 24.95 2.79
CA ILE A 17 9.41 25.78 1.62
C ILE A 17 10.64 25.24 0.89
N CYS A 18 11.68 24.87 1.64
CA CYS A 18 12.89 24.29 1.06
C CYS A 18 12.58 22.97 0.35
N LEU A 19 11.74 22.12 0.95
CA LEU A 19 11.29 20.86 0.37
C LEU A 19 10.44 21.08 -0.89
N ALA A 20 9.55 22.09 -0.88
CA ALA A 20 8.79 22.49 -2.06
C ALA A 20 9.69 23.00 -3.21
N ILE A 21 10.73 23.77 -2.90
CA ILE A 21 11.72 24.25 -3.87
C ILE A 21 12.53 23.09 -4.45
N ILE A 22 12.99 22.14 -3.62
CA ILE A 22 13.71 20.95 -4.08
C ILE A 22 12.83 20.08 -4.98
N LEU A 23 11.55 19.90 -4.61
CA LEU A 23 10.57 19.20 -5.45
C LEU A 23 10.32 19.92 -6.77
N ALA A 24 10.19 21.26 -6.75
CA ALA A 24 10.02 22.06 -7.95
C ALA A 24 11.26 21.97 -8.87
N ILE A 25 12.47 22.09 -8.31
CA ILE A 25 13.72 21.92 -9.06
C ILE A 25 13.78 20.49 -9.63
N GLY A 26 13.48 19.46 -8.84
CA GLY A 26 13.44 18.08 -9.33
C GLY A 26 12.42 17.86 -10.46
N TYR A 27 11.29 18.57 -10.42
CA TYR A 27 10.27 18.52 -11.47
C TYR A 27 10.74 19.23 -12.76
N PHE A 28 11.22 20.47 -12.65
CA PHE A 28 11.64 21.28 -13.79
C PHE A 28 12.97 20.84 -14.43
N THR A 29 13.89 20.27 -13.65
CA THR A 29 15.12 19.65 -14.16
C THR A 29 14.87 18.29 -14.82
N GLY A 30 13.62 17.82 -14.79
CA GLY A 30 13.21 16.54 -15.37
C GLY A 30 13.58 15.33 -14.52
N TYR A 31 14.21 15.50 -13.35
CA TYR A 31 14.56 14.43 -12.40
C TYR A 31 13.33 13.66 -11.87
N LEU A 32 12.16 14.29 -11.86
CA LEU A 32 10.88 13.69 -11.45
C LEU A 32 9.99 13.31 -12.65
N LYS A 33 10.49 13.38 -13.89
CA LYS A 33 9.73 12.87 -15.06
C LYS A 33 9.47 11.38 -14.87
N GLY A 34 8.19 11.02 -14.74
CA GLY A 34 7.72 9.67 -14.45
C GLY A 34 6.76 9.63 -13.28
N PHE A 35 7.00 10.44 -12.23
CA PHE A 35 6.14 10.49 -11.06
C PHE A 35 4.86 11.30 -11.33
N THR A 36 3.71 10.72 -11.02
CA THR A 36 2.41 11.39 -11.15
C THR A 36 2.13 12.25 -9.91
N PRO A 37 1.25 13.27 -10.00
CA PRO A 37 0.81 14.02 -8.81
C PRO A 37 0.26 13.11 -7.69
N SER A 38 -0.36 11.97 -8.05
CA SER A 38 -0.83 10.96 -7.10
C SER A 38 0.30 10.29 -6.32
N ASP A 39 1.49 10.14 -6.89
CA ASP A 39 2.66 9.58 -6.19
C ASP A 39 3.14 10.50 -5.06
N PHE A 40 3.12 11.81 -5.28
CA PHE A 40 3.46 12.80 -4.26
C PHE A 40 2.41 12.88 -3.15
N GLU A 41 1.12 12.83 -3.52
CA GLU A 41 0.04 12.77 -2.53
C GLU A 41 0.13 11.49 -1.68
N ASN A 42 0.41 10.34 -2.28
CA ASN A 42 0.62 9.08 -1.57
C ASN A 42 1.85 9.11 -0.65
N ALA A 43 2.97 9.66 -1.13
CA ALA A 43 4.18 9.83 -0.32
C ALA A 43 3.93 10.75 0.88
N TYR A 44 3.20 11.86 0.69
CA TYR A 44 2.80 12.76 1.76
C TYR A 44 1.96 12.06 2.83
N TYR A 45 0.95 11.27 2.43
CA TYR A 45 0.14 10.52 3.41
C TYR A 45 0.93 9.44 4.14
N LYS A 46 1.87 8.78 3.46
CA LYS A 46 2.75 7.79 4.09
C LYS A 46 3.65 8.44 5.14
N ILE A 47 4.35 9.52 4.77
CA ILE A 47 5.22 10.28 5.66
C ILE A 47 4.44 10.78 6.88
N THR A 48 3.27 11.39 6.66
CA THR A 48 2.43 11.88 7.76
C THR A 48 1.87 10.77 8.64
N TYR A 49 1.53 9.59 8.08
CA TYR A 49 1.12 8.43 8.86
C TYR A 49 2.28 7.91 9.74
N ASP A 50 3.47 7.74 9.18
CA ASP A 50 4.65 7.26 9.89
C ASP A 50 5.06 8.23 11.01
N LEU A 51 5.09 9.54 10.70
CA LEU A 51 5.32 10.59 11.69
C LEU A 51 4.26 10.57 12.80
N SER A 52 2.97 10.43 12.46
CA SER A 52 1.90 10.38 13.46
C SER A 52 1.98 9.18 14.42
N ASN A 53 2.68 8.10 14.01
CA ASN A 53 2.88 6.92 14.83
C ASN A 53 4.15 6.97 15.68
N THR A 54 5.05 7.94 15.47
CA THR A 54 6.21 8.16 16.33
C THR A 54 5.81 8.80 17.66
N GLU A 55 6.47 8.40 18.75
CA GLU A 55 6.14 8.81 20.13
C GLU A 55 6.20 10.34 20.33
N ILE A 56 7.08 11.01 19.58
CA ILE A 56 7.26 12.47 19.60
C ILE A 56 5.98 13.20 19.20
N PHE A 57 5.23 12.69 18.21
CA PHE A 57 4.02 13.36 17.69
C PHE A 57 2.73 12.90 18.36
N LYS A 58 2.69 11.70 18.96
CA LYS A 58 1.57 11.27 19.80
C LYS A 58 1.36 12.19 21.01
N ASN A 59 2.44 12.71 21.58
CA ASN A 59 2.39 13.61 22.74
C ASN A 59 2.08 15.08 22.40
N GLN A 60 2.11 15.48 21.12
CA GLN A 60 1.98 16.89 20.72
C GLN A 60 0.61 17.26 20.11
N ASN A 61 -0.36 16.33 20.00
CA ASN A 61 -1.70 16.59 19.45
C ASN A 61 -1.71 17.31 18.08
N ILE A 62 -0.68 17.09 17.26
CA ILE A 62 -0.58 17.70 15.93
C ILE A 62 -1.48 16.91 14.96
N LYS A 63 -2.60 17.52 14.55
CA LYS A 63 -3.54 16.94 13.59
C LYS A 63 -3.10 17.28 12.16
N PHE A 64 -2.47 16.33 11.48
CA PHE A 64 -2.30 16.42 10.03
C PHE A 64 -3.67 16.31 9.33
N SER A 65 -3.90 17.10 8.28
CA SER A 65 -5.16 17.06 7.53
C SER A 65 -5.31 15.69 6.86
N LYS A 66 -6.13 14.83 7.46
CA LYS A 66 -6.64 13.65 6.79
C LYS A 66 -7.61 14.16 5.73
N LYS A 67 -7.22 14.11 4.47
CA LYS A 67 -8.21 14.16 3.40
C LYS A 67 -9.08 12.94 3.62
N ASN A 68 -10.33 13.19 4.02
CA ASN A 68 -11.37 12.20 3.86
C ASN A 68 -11.39 11.92 2.36
N SER A 69 -10.75 10.84 1.94
CA SER A 69 -11.08 10.19 0.68
C SER A 69 -12.58 9.98 0.75
N ARG A 70 -13.33 10.90 0.13
CA ARG A 70 -14.74 10.71 -0.17
C ARG A 70 -14.72 9.51 -1.08
N ASN A 71 -14.97 8.34 -0.49
CA ASN A 71 -15.39 7.17 -1.21
C ASN A 71 -16.55 7.63 -2.09
N ASN A 72 -16.31 7.74 -3.39
CA ASN A 72 -17.39 7.76 -4.34
C ASN A 72 -18.11 6.43 -4.13
N ASN A 73 -19.29 6.52 -3.53
CA ASN A 73 -20.20 5.41 -3.33
C ASN A 73 -20.41 4.72 -4.68
N SER A 74 -19.75 3.59 -4.89
CA SER A 74 -20.39 2.53 -5.66
C SER A 74 -21.51 2.00 -4.77
N SER A 75 -22.70 1.87 -5.35
CA SER A 75 -23.96 1.50 -4.70
C SER A 75 -24.00 0.06 -4.15
N ARG A 76 -22.85 -0.53 -3.80
CA ARG A 76 -22.75 -1.83 -3.15
C ARG A 76 -22.58 -1.59 -1.64
N GLN A 77 -23.65 -1.82 -0.87
CA GLN A 77 -23.62 -1.81 0.59
C GLN A 77 -22.72 -2.93 1.13
N SER A 78 -21.40 -2.72 1.08
CA SER A 78 -20.45 -3.48 1.85
C SER A 78 -20.32 -2.82 3.21
N LYS A 79 -20.49 -3.58 4.30
CA LYS A 79 -20.15 -3.12 5.66
C LYS A 79 -18.64 -2.84 5.82
N TYR A 80 -17.84 -3.21 4.82
CA TYR A 80 -16.39 -3.02 4.81
C TYR A 80 -16.00 -1.82 3.95
N ARG A 81 -14.99 -1.08 4.42
CA ARG A 81 -14.42 0.02 3.66
C ARG A 81 -13.63 -0.51 2.47
N ILE A 82 -14.20 -0.37 1.29
CA ILE A 82 -13.54 -0.57 0.00
C ILE A 82 -12.58 0.60 -0.25
N ASN A 83 -11.37 0.30 -0.70
CA ASN A 83 -10.36 1.28 -1.07
C ASN A 83 -9.81 0.94 -2.46
N LYS A 84 -9.37 1.94 -3.22
CA LYS A 84 -8.64 1.71 -4.47
C LYS A 84 -7.22 1.26 -4.20
N ILE A 85 -6.73 0.31 -5.00
CA ILE A 85 -5.33 -0.08 -5.01
C ILE A 85 -4.52 1.11 -5.57
N PRO A 86 -3.46 1.58 -4.88
CA PRO A 86 -2.66 2.68 -5.38
C PRO A 86 -2.04 2.34 -6.74
N GLU A 87 -2.02 3.30 -7.68
CA GLU A 87 -1.46 3.09 -9.02
C GLU A 87 0.00 2.62 -8.98
N ALA A 88 0.81 3.14 -8.04
CA ALA A 88 2.18 2.71 -7.82
C ALA A 88 2.30 1.21 -7.47
N VAL A 89 1.29 0.62 -6.80
CA VAL A 89 1.26 -0.82 -6.53
C VAL A 89 1.04 -1.59 -7.83
N ILE A 90 0.08 -1.16 -8.66
CA ILE A 90 -0.20 -1.78 -9.96
C ILE A 90 1.00 -1.66 -10.91
N ARG A 91 1.63 -0.48 -11.00
CA ARG A 91 2.87 -0.29 -11.77
C ARG A 91 4.02 -1.14 -11.22
N GLY A 92 4.12 -1.25 -9.90
CA GLY A 92 5.09 -2.13 -9.22
C GLY A 92 4.92 -3.58 -9.65
N VAL A 93 3.69 -4.10 -9.68
CA VAL A 93 3.37 -5.46 -10.16
C VAL A 93 3.79 -5.64 -11.61
N ASN A 94 3.33 -4.73 -12.48
CA ASN A 94 3.57 -4.85 -13.93
C ASN A 94 5.05 -4.76 -14.29
N SER A 95 5.80 -3.87 -13.64
CA SER A 95 7.22 -3.64 -13.94
C SER A 95 8.15 -4.69 -13.33
N SER A 96 7.75 -5.34 -12.24
CA SER A 96 8.54 -6.38 -11.57
C SER A 96 8.16 -7.80 -12.02
N GLY A 97 6.95 -7.99 -12.57
CA GLY A 97 6.43 -9.30 -12.96
C GLY A 97 6.06 -10.21 -11.78
N VAL A 98 6.24 -9.75 -10.54
CA VAL A 98 5.88 -10.53 -9.33
C VAL A 98 4.48 -10.18 -8.85
N TRP A 99 3.86 -11.08 -8.09
CA TRP A 99 2.53 -10.92 -7.51
C TRP A 99 1.39 -10.76 -8.54
N THR A 100 1.65 -11.07 -9.81
CA THR A 100 0.66 -11.08 -10.90
C THR A 100 -0.49 -12.04 -10.60
N ASN A 101 -0.23 -13.13 -9.88
CA ASN A 101 -1.26 -14.04 -9.39
C ASN A 101 -2.24 -13.40 -8.39
N ILE A 102 -1.84 -12.33 -7.69
CA ILE A 102 -2.71 -11.57 -6.79
C ILE A 102 -3.47 -10.49 -7.57
N PHE A 103 -2.75 -9.72 -8.39
CA PHE A 103 -3.23 -8.45 -8.94
C PHE A 103 -3.69 -8.51 -10.40
N ASN A 104 -3.44 -9.62 -11.11
CA ASN A 104 -3.92 -9.87 -12.48
C ASN A 104 -4.81 -11.12 -12.54
N SER A 105 -5.38 -11.54 -11.41
CA SER A 105 -6.27 -12.70 -11.36
C SER A 105 -7.69 -12.33 -11.81
N ASN A 106 -8.38 -13.28 -12.45
CA ASN A 106 -9.82 -13.19 -12.69
C ASN A 106 -10.68 -13.48 -11.44
N LYS A 107 -10.04 -13.90 -10.34
CA LYS A 107 -10.66 -14.13 -9.04
C LYS A 107 -10.21 -13.06 -8.05
N LYS A 108 -11.01 -12.86 -7.00
CA LYS A 108 -10.57 -12.07 -5.85
C LYS A 108 -9.47 -12.82 -5.11
N THR A 109 -8.53 -12.13 -4.49
CA THR A 109 -7.46 -12.77 -3.73
C THR A 109 -7.59 -12.44 -2.25
N VAL A 110 -7.66 -13.47 -1.41
CA VAL A 110 -7.50 -13.36 0.04
C VAL A 110 -6.02 -13.50 0.34
N PHE A 111 -5.40 -12.40 0.77
CA PHE A 111 -3.97 -12.33 1.09
C PHE A 111 -3.74 -12.13 2.58
N TYR A 112 -2.88 -12.94 3.18
CA TYR A 112 -2.45 -12.78 4.58
C TYR A 112 -1.09 -13.45 4.83
N ILE A 113 -0.39 -13.01 5.87
CA ILE A 113 0.81 -13.67 6.40
C ILE A 113 0.39 -14.41 7.67
N TYR A 114 0.82 -15.64 7.92
CA TYR A 114 0.49 -16.39 9.13
C TYR A 114 1.74 -17.02 9.74
N ASP A 115 1.77 -17.11 11.05
CA ASP A 115 2.81 -17.78 11.83
C ASP A 115 2.23 -19.02 12.52
N ASP A 116 3.06 -19.71 13.31
CA ASP A 116 2.66 -20.91 14.04
C ASP A 116 1.47 -20.65 14.99
N ASN A 117 1.36 -19.43 15.53
CA ASN A 117 0.26 -19.02 16.40
C ASN A 117 -1.07 -18.80 15.64
N SER A 118 -1.01 -18.67 14.31
CA SER A 118 -2.17 -18.40 13.45
C SER A 118 -2.39 -19.48 12.38
N ILE A 119 -1.84 -20.67 12.59
CA ILE A 119 -2.02 -21.83 11.70
C ILE A 119 -3.49 -22.29 11.66
N SER A 120 -4.19 -22.21 12.79
CA SER A 120 -5.63 -22.54 12.89
C SER A 120 -6.47 -21.59 12.03
N PHE A 121 -6.08 -20.31 11.99
CA PHE A 121 -6.68 -19.32 11.10
C PHE A 121 -6.41 -19.63 9.63
N ASP A 122 -5.17 -19.95 9.26
CA ASP A 122 -4.82 -20.32 7.88
C ASP A 122 -5.64 -21.54 7.40
N ASN A 123 -5.71 -22.59 8.22
CA ASN A 123 -6.51 -23.78 7.94
C ASN A 123 -8.00 -23.45 7.82
N SER A 124 -8.53 -22.61 8.72
CA SER A 124 -9.94 -22.20 8.69
C SER A 124 -10.29 -21.47 7.39
N ILE A 125 -9.47 -20.52 6.94
CA ILE A 125 -9.70 -19.77 5.70
C ILE A 125 -9.59 -20.67 4.47
N LYS A 126 -8.55 -21.51 4.41
CA LYS A 126 -8.38 -22.50 3.33
C LYS A 126 -9.56 -23.44 3.22
N ASN A 127 -9.98 -24.02 4.34
CA ASN A 127 -11.13 -24.91 4.35
C ASN A 127 -12.40 -24.17 3.93
N TYR A 128 -12.64 -22.97 4.46
CA TYR A 128 -13.83 -22.18 4.15
C TYR A 128 -13.97 -21.84 2.66
N VAL A 129 -12.88 -21.39 2.01
CA VAL A 129 -12.90 -21.08 0.58
C VAL A 129 -13.04 -22.34 -0.27
N ASN A 130 -12.42 -23.45 0.14
CA ASN A 130 -12.45 -24.71 -0.61
C ASN A 130 -13.78 -25.47 -0.47
N SER A 131 -14.48 -25.38 0.67
CA SER A 131 -15.69 -26.17 0.94
C SER A 131 -16.98 -25.59 0.34
N GLU A 132 -17.07 -24.27 0.14
CA GLU A 132 -18.32 -23.59 -0.23
C GLU A 132 -18.43 -23.21 -1.72
N ASN A 133 -17.70 -23.89 -2.62
CA ASN A 133 -17.60 -23.52 -4.05
C ASN A 133 -17.07 -22.09 -4.28
N LEU A 134 -16.50 -21.48 -3.23
CA LEU A 134 -15.89 -20.15 -3.25
C LEU A 134 -14.53 -20.16 -3.94
N SER A 135 -13.92 -21.33 -4.12
CA SER A 135 -12.69 -21.53 -4.89
C SER A 135 -12.82 -21.06 -6.34
N SER A 136 -14.04 -21.00 -6.89
CA SER A 136 -14.31 -20.40 -8.20
C SER A 136 -14.23 -18.86 -8.20
N LYS A 137 -14.47 -18.22 -7.05
CA LYS A 137 -14.53 -16.76 -6.88
C LYS A 137 -13.27 -16.18 -6.21
N TYR A 138 -12.58 -16.97 -5.39
CA TYR A 138 -11.45 -16.55 -4.58
C TYR A 138 -10.22 -17.43 -4.80
N ASN A 139 -9.05 -16.78 -4.80
CA ASN A 139 -7.77 -17.41 -4.54
C ASN A 139 -7.33 -17.11 -3.10
N ILE A 140 -6.64 -18.07 -2.49
CA ILE A 140 -5.93 -17.83 -1.24
C ILE A 140 -4.45 -17.75 -1.55
N VAL A 141 -3.83 -16.65 -1.10
CA VAL A 141 -2.39 -16.46 -1.20
C VAL A 141 -1.89 -16.15 0.21
N SER A 142 -1.33 -17.16 0.87
CA SER A 142 -0.80 -17.02 2.23
C SER A 142 0.66 -17.42 2.32
N TYR A 143 1.39 -16.72 3.19
CA TYR A 143 2.82 -16.93 3.41
C TYR A 143 3.14 -16.98 4.90
N THR A 144 4.17 -17.73 5.28
CA THR A 144 4.82 -17.53 6.57
C THR A 144 5.67 -16.26 6.55
N PRO A 145 6.00 -15.65 7.70
CA PRO A 145 6.91 -14.49 7.74
C PRO A 145 8.24 -14.78 7.03
N THR A 146 8.80 -15.97 7.25
CA THR A 146 10.05 -16.41 6.62
C THR A 146 9.90 -16.50 5.11
N SER A 147 8.85 -17.19 4.63
CA SER A 147 8.61 -17.32 3.19
C SER A 147 8.32 -15.97 2.54
N PHE A 148 7.55 -15.10 3.19
CA PHE A 148 7.28 -13.75 2.70
C PHE A 148 8.55 -12.90 2.64
N GLY A 149 9.43 -13.01 3.65
CA GLY A 149 10.73 -12.36 3.68
C GLY A 149 11.70 -12.90 2.64
N SER A 150 11.61 -14.19 2.28
CA SER A 150 12.40 -14.80 1.20
C SER A 150 11.83 -14.54 -0.19
N VAL A 151 10.54 -14.19 -0.31
CA VAL A 151 10.02 -13.52 -1.52
C VAL A 151 10.55 -12.09 -1.59
N ARG A 152 11.71 -11.77 -0.98
CA ARG A 152 12.51 -10.58 -1.28
C ARG A 152 12.72 -10.53 -2.80
N LEU A 153 11.75 -9.90 -3.45
CA LEU A 153 11.89 -8.51 -3.77
C LEU A 153 13.28 -8.22 -4.29
N GLY A 154 13.61 -8.81 -5.45
CA GLY A 154 14.91 -8.66 -6.08
C GLY A 154 15.33 -7.20 -6.12
N ASP A 155 16.64 -6.95 -6.17
CA ASP A 155 17.17 -5.59 -6.23
C ASP A 155 16.53 -4.84 -7.39
N ILE A 156 15.56 -3.98 -7.08
CA ILE A 156 14.97 -3.07 -8.06
C ILE A 156 15.81 -1.81 -8.01
N GLY A 157 17.04 -1.99 -8.48
CA GLY A 157 17.98 -0.94 -8.78
C GLY A 157 18.48 -1.11 -10.21
N PRO A 158 19.04 -0.06 -10.81
CA PRO A 158 19.73 -0.21 -12.08
C PRO A 158 20.87 -1.24 -11.93
N SER A 159 20.93 -2.24 -12.82
CA SER A 159 22.03 -3.21 -12.87
C SER A 159 23.34 -2.59 -13.38
N GLU A 160 23.24 -1.45 -14.07
CA GLU A 160 24.34 -0.68 -14.65
C GLU A 160 24.07 0.81 -14.49
N ILE A 161 25.10 1.65 -14.59
CA ILE A 161 24.92 3.11 -14.59
C ILE A 161 24.01 3.50 -15.77
N CYS A 162 22.88 4.14 -15.47
CA CYS A 162 21.91 4.52 -16.50
C CYS A 162 22.50 5.52 -17.50
N LYS A 163 22.20 5.33 -18.79
CA LYS A 163 22.86 6.00 -19.92
C LYS A 163 22.41 7.45 -20.09
N ASN A 164 21.25 7.79 -19.55
CA ASN A 164 20.70 9.14 -19.57
C ASN A 164 19.72 9.36 -18.40
N LEU A 165 19.32 10.62 -18.21
CA LEU A 165 18.42 11.02 -17.12
C LEU A 165 17.05 10.32 -17.19
N GLN A 166 16.50 10.11 -18.38
CA GLN A 166 15.20 9.45 -18.56
C GLN A 166 15.24 8.01 -18.05
N GLU A 167 16.29 7.26 -18.41
CA GLU A 167 16.51 5.89 -17.94
C GLU A 167 16.71 5.85 -16.42
N CYS A 168 17.48 6.78 -15.87
CA CYS A 168 17.64 6.87 -14.41
C CYS A 168 16.32 7.15 -13.69
N ASN A 169 15.46 8.01 -14.25
CA ASN A 169 14.17 8.30 -13.63
C ASN A 169 13.20 7.13 -13.74
N ALA A 170 13.19 6.41 -14.86
CA ALA A 170 12.42 5.18 -15.00
C ALA A 170 12.85 4.12 -13.97
N ASN A 171 14.16 3.94 -13.77
CA ASN A 171 14.68 3.02 -12.75
C ASN A 171 14.31 3.46 -11.32
N ARG A 172 14.36 4.76 -11.02
CA ARG A 172 13.92 5.30 -9.72
C ARG A 172 12.43 5.10 -9.47
N GLN A 173 11.61 5.35 -10.48
CA GLN A 173 10.17 5.11 -10.40
C GLN A 173 9.90 3.64 -10.16
N LYS A 174 10.55 2.74 -10.92
CA LYS A 174 10.43 1.29 -10.73
C LYS A 174 10.75 0.88 -9.30
N ALA A 175 11.86 1.38 -8.74
CA ALA A 175 12.27 1.12 -7.35
C ALA A 175 11.24 1.63 -6.33
N SER A 176 10.72 2.84 -6.54
CA SER A 176 9.71 3.47 -5.69
C SER A 176 8.37 2.75 -5.73
N ASP A 177 7.89 2.41 -6.92
CA ASP A 177 6.66 1.66 -7.15
C ASP A 177 6.75 0.29 -6.48
N TYR A 178 7.91 -0.36 -6.58
CA TYR A 178 8.13 -1.64 -5.91
C TYR A 178 8.17 -1.57 -4.40
N THR A 179 8.81 -0.54 -3.86
CA THR A 179 8.80 -0.28 -2.42
C THR A 179 7.37 -0.08 -1.93
N THR A 180 6.54 0.62 -2.72
CA THR A 180 5.13 0.83 -2.42
C THR A 180 4.32 -0.47 -2.46
N LEU A 181 4.54 -1.31 -3.47
CA LEU A 181 3.96 -2.66 -3.56
C LEU A 181 4.33 -3.54 -2.35
N SER A 182 5.61 -3.57 -1.98
CA SER A 182 6.09 -4.34 -0.83
C SER A 182 5.41 -3.91 0.47
N GLU A 183 5.36 -2.61 0.72
CA GLU A 183 4.70 -2.07 1.92
C GLU A 183 3.19 -2.31 1.90
N PHE A 184 2.54 -2.19 0.75
CA PHE A 184 1.13 -2.54 0.58
C PHE A 184 0.87 -3.99 1.01
N LEU A 185 1.67 -4.94 0.50
CA LEU A 185 1.52 -6.35 0.85
C LEU A 185 1.84 -6.61 2.32
N LYS A 186 2.88 -5.99 2.91
CA LYS A 186 3.15 -6.10 4.36
C LYS A 186 1.96 -5.64 5.19
N GLN A 187 1.37 -4.50 4.86
CA GLN A 187 0.22 -3.97 5.57
C GLN A 187 -1.01 -4.87 5.43
N CYS A 188 -1.24 -5.42 4.23
CA CYS A 188 -2.30 -6.39 3.99
C CYS A 188 -2.07 -7.70 4.75
N GLY A 189 -0.82 -8.16 4.81
CA GLY A 189 -0.41 -9.42 5.42
C GLY A 189 -0.59 -9.49 6.93
N ARG A 190 -0.56 -8.34 7.63
CA ARG A 190 -0.69 -8.27 9.11
C ARG A 190 -1.98 -8.91 9.64
N THR A 191 -3.10 -8.65 8.97
CA THR A 191 -4.41 -9.21 9.34
C THR A 191 -4.90 -10.11 8.23
N ALA A 192 -5.46 -9.50 7.18
CA ALA A 192 -5.78 -10.08 5.89
C ALA A 192 -6.32 -8.95 4.98
N CYS A 193 -6.12 -9.09 3.68
CA CYS A 193 -6.79 -8.29 2.67
C CYS A 193 -7.59 -9.17 1.73
N ILE A 194 -8.69 -8.62 1.24
CA ILE A 194 -9.43 -9.16 0.09
C ILE A 194 -9.24 -8.19 -1.05
N ILE A 195 -8.52 -8.63 -2.08
CA ILE A 195 -8.14 -7.84 -3.24
C ILE A 195 -9.07 -8.23 -4.39
N ASN A 196 -9.66 -7.25 -5.06
CA ASN A 196 -10.42 -7.43 -6.30
C ASN A 196 -9.63 -6.81 -7.46
N PRO A 197 -8.88 -7.63 -8.21
CA PRO A 197 -8.06 -7.18 -9.33
C PRO A 197 -8.86 -6.47 -10.42
N THR A 198 -10.05 -7.01 -10.74
CA THR A 198 -10.90 -6.53 -11.84
C THR A 198 -11.30 -5.07 -11.65
N GLU A 199 -11.62 -4.69 -10.42
CA GLU A 199 -12.02 -3.31 -10.08
C GLU A 199 -10.82 -2.45 -9.62
N SER A 200 -9.63 -3.04 -9.50
CA SER A 200 -8.46 -2.40 -8.87
C SER A 200 -8.76 -1.88 -7.45
N GLU A 201 -9.47 -2.70 -6.67
CA GLU A 201 -9.91 -2.35 -5.32
C GLU A 201 -9.46 -3.40 -4.29
N TYR A 202 -9.40 -3.00 -3.02
CA TYR A 202 -9.10 -3.89 -1.92
C TYR A 202 -9.82 -3.49 -0.63
N ILE A 203 -10.02 -4.48 0.22
CA ILE A 203 -10.50 -4.32 1.59
C ILE A 203 -9.41 -4.85 2.52
N ARG A 204 -8.95 -4.01 3.44
CA ARG A 204 -8.10 -4.43 4.54
C ARG A 204 -8.95 -4.73 5.76
N LEU A 205 -8.83 -5.95 6.28
CA LEU A 205 -9.55 -6.34 7.48
C LEU A 205 -8.84 -5.78 8.71
N ASN A 206 -9.61 -5.33 9.70
CA ASN A 206 -9.07 -4.85 10.97
C ASN A 206 -8.72 -5.99 11.94
N SER A 207 -9.26 -7.19 11.70
CA SER A 207 -9.04 -8.40 12.50
C SER A 207 -9.15 -9.64 11.62
N ARG A 208 -8.49 -10.72 12.04
CA ARG A 208 -8.58 -12.04 11.40
C ARG A 208 -9.94 -12.70 11.65
N ASN A 209 -10.57 -12.42 12.79
CA ASN A 209 -11.82 -13.09 13.21
C ASN A 209 -13.01 -12.80 12.27
N ILE A 210 -12.95 -11.72 11.50
CA ILE A 210 -14.03 -11.32 10.58
C ILE A 210 -13.80 -11.81 9.14
N ALA A 211 -12.69 -12.49 8.86
CA ALA A 211 -12.29 -12.81 7.49
C ALA A 211 -13.28 -13.73 6.77
N THR A 212 -13.78 -14.78 7.41
CA THR A 212 -14.81 -15.66 6.82
C THR A 212 -16.10 -14.90 6.53
N SER A 213 -16.59 -14.09 7.48
CA SER A 213 -17.76 -13.21 7.27
C SER A 213 -17.55 -12.22 6.12
N ALA A 214 -16.33 -11.67 5.99
CA ALA A 214 -15.99 -10.76 4.90
C ALA A 214 -16.02 -11.48 3.55
N ILE A 215 -15.33 -12.61 3.44
CA ILE A 215 -15.31 -13.46 2.24
C ILE A 215 -16.74 -13.81 1.81
N TYR A 216 -17.60 -14.21 2.76
CA TYR A 216 -18.99 -14.53 2.47
C TYR A 216 -19.78 -13.34 1.91
N SER A 217 -19.68 -12.18 2.56
CA SER A 217 -20.45 -10.99 2.13
C SER A 217 -19.98 -10.37 0.81
N LEU A 218 -18.73 -10.63 0.42
CA LEU A 218 -18.08 -9.99 -0.73
C LEU A 218 -18.08 -10.89 -1.97
N GLN A 219 -18.79 -12.02 -1.95
CA GLN A 219 -18.82 -12.95 -3.07
C GLN A 219 -19.17 -12.27 -4.39
N ASN A 220 -20.15 -11.36 -4.35
CA ASN A 220 -20.69 -10.65 -5.52
C ASN A 220 -20.13 -9.21 -5.66
N TRP A 221 -19.12 -8.86 -4.86
CA TRP A 221 -18.35 -7.64 -5.06
C TRP A 221 -17.52 -7.73 -6.35
#